data_AF-A0A956SY57-F1
#
_entry.id   AF-A0A956SY57-F1
#
_cell.length_a   1.000
_cell.length_b   1.000
_cell.length_c   1.000
_cell.angle_alpha   90.00
_cell.angle_beta   90.00
_cell.angle_gamma   90.00
#
_symmetry.space_group_name_H-M   'P 1'
#
loop_
_entity.id
_entity.type
_entity.pdbx_description
1 polymer ?
#
loop_
_entity_poly.entity_id
_entity_poly.type
_entity_poly.pdbx_seq_one_letter_code
_entity_poly.pdbx_strand_id
1 'polypeptide(L)' 'GSYKLQMDKPIHTDFNDEGDWLAVEKDGDLFLNGSYKQNMSNPLYAKLSNQGDWFVVEGDGDVFLNGIHQRRLDL' A
#
# COMPACT_ATOMS: atom_id res chain seq x y z
N GLY A 1 -12.77 -15.36 -0.93
CA GLY A 1 -13.44 -14.09 -1.27
C GLY A 1 -12.64 -13.41 -2.36
N SER A 2 -13.29 -12.94 -3.40
CA SER A 2 -12.68 -12.38 -4.61
C SER A 2 -12.11 -10.98 -4.38
N TYR A 3 -10.81 -10.85 -4.16
CA TYR A 3 -10.06 -9.57 -4.17
C TYR A 3 -10.35 -8.72 -5.43
N LYS A 4 -10.78 -9.36 -6.53
CA LYS A 4 -11.21 -8.72 -7.78
C LYS A 4 -12.46 -7.83 -7.69
N LEU A 5 -13.24 -7.90 -6.61
CA LEU A 5 -14.50 -7.16 -6.47
C LEU A 5 -14.34 -5.82 -5.75
N GLN A 6 -13.19 -5.56 -5.11
CA GLN A 6 -12.93 -4.31 -4.38
C GLN A 6 -11.93 -3.37 -5.05
N MET A 7 -11.18 -3.86 -6.05
CA MET A 7 -10.17 -3.08 -6.76
C MET A 7 -10.57 -2.93 -8.21
N ASP A 8 -10.48 -1.71 -8.73
CA ASP A 8 -10.69 -1.40 -10.13
C ASP A 8 -9.43 -1.71 -10.95
N LYS A 9 -8.23 -1.31 -10.49
CA LYS A 9 -6.97 -1.40 -11.27
C LYS A 9 -5.71 -1.52 -10.38
N PRO A 10 -5.47 -2.68 -9.75
CA PRO A 10 -4.28 -2.88 -8.94
C PRO A 10 -3.00 -2.88 -9.79
N ILE A 11 -2.01 -2.11 -9.36
CA ILE A 11 -0.64 -2.09 -9.91
C ILE A 11 0.37 -2.81 -9.02
N HIS A 12 0.05 -2.98 -7.73
CA HIS A 12 0.85 -3.73 -6.77
C HIS A 12 -0.05 -4.39 -5.74
N THR A 13 0.32 -5.60 -5.31
CA THR A 13 -0.36 -6.32 -4.22
C THR A 13 0.66 -7.06 -3.37
N ASP A 14 0.45 -7.07 -2.06
CA ASP A 14 1.25 -7.83 -1.11
C ASP A 14 0.35 -8.63 -0.17
N PHE A 15 0.83 -9.78 0.31
CA PHE A 15 0.09 -10.69 1.17
C PHE A 15 0.96 -11.09 2.35
N ASN A 16 0.38 -11.14 3.54
CA ASN A 16 1.08 -11.64 4.73
C ASN A 16 0.64 -13.08 5.07
N ASP A 17 1.35 -13.71 6.00
CA ASP A 17 1.06 -15.10 6.40
C ASP A 17 -0.27 -15.25 7.17
N GLU A 18 -0.84 -14.14 7.67
CA GLU A 18 -2.13 -14.10 8.35
C GLU A 18 -3.32 -14.07 7.37
N GLY A 19 -3.04 -13.98 6.06
CA GLY A 19 -4.04 -13.91 5.01
C GLY A 19 -4.60 -12.50 4.78
N ASP A 20 -3.99 -11.48 5.41
CA ASP A 20 -4.25 -10.09 5.06
C ASP A 20 -3.57 -9.76 3.73
N TRP A 21 -4.10 -8.74 3.06
CA TRP A 21 -3.59 -8.27 1.81
C TRP A 21 -3.58 -6.74 1.74
N LEU A 22 -2.56 -6.24 1.06
CA LEU A 22 -2.36 -4.84 0.73
C LEU A 22 -2.43 -4.70 -0.79
N ALA A 23 -3.08 -3.65 -1.28
CA ALA A 23 -3.11 -3.34 -2.69
C ALA A 23 -2.92 -1.86 -2.94
N VAL A 24 -2.28 -1.57 -4.06
CA VAL A 24 -2.11 -0.21 -4.58
C VAL A 24 -2.70 -0.16 -5.97
N GLU A 25 -3.58 0.80 -6.19
CA GLU A 25 -4.22 1.04 -7.47
C GLU A 25 -3.43 2.03 -8.32
N LYS A 26 -3.73 2.04 -9.63
CA LYS A 26 -3.03 2.86 -10.61
C LYS A 26 -3.11 4.38 -10.32
N ASP A 27 -4.20 4.82 -9.72
CA ASP A 27 -4.43 6.20 -9.28
C ASP A 27 -3.83 6.52 -7.91
N GLY A 28 -3.14 5.56 -7.30
CA GLY A 28 -2.42 5.73 -6.04
C GLY A 28 -3.20 5.29 -4.81
N ASP A 29 -4.45 4.84 -4.94
CA ASP A 29 -5.23 4.42 -3.79
C ASP A 29 -4.65 3.14 -3.15
N LEU A 30 -4.42 3.19 -1.84
CA LEU A 30 -3.95 2.09 -1.03
C LEU A 30 -5.10 1.46 -0.24
N PHE A 31 -5.26 0.15 -0.39
CA PHE A 31 -6.25 -0.65 0.31
C PHE A 31 -5.59 -1.72 1.15
N LEU A 32 -6.05 -1.89 2.38
CA LEU A 32 -5.73 -3.02 3.26
C LEU A 32 -7.02 -3.77 3.59
N ASN A 33 -7.08 -5.05 3.22
CA ASN A 33 -8.26 -5.90 3.42
C ASN A 33 -9.57 -5.25 2.94
N GLY A 34 -9.49 -4.50 1.84
CA GLY A 34 -10.65 -3.83 1.23
C GLY A 34 -10.98 -2.46 1.80
N SER A 35 -10.28 -2.04 2.85
CA SER A 35 -10.44 -0.72 3.44
C SER A 35 -9.43 0.24 2.85
N TYR A 36 -9.91 1.33 2.26
CA TYR A 36 -9.08 2.46 1.84
C TYR A 36 -8.28 3.02 3.03
N LYS A 37 -7.01 3.36 2.80
CA LYS A 37 -6.11 3.92 3.82
C LYS A 37 -5.58 5.29 3.43
N GLN A 38 -5.06 5.44 2.23
CA GLN A 38 -4.53 6.70 1.73
C GLN A 38 -4.41 6.69 0.21
N ASN A 39 -4.28 7.87 -0.38
CA ASN A 39 -3.90 8.06 -1.78
C ASN A 39 -2.43 8.46 -1.83
N MET A 40 -1.66 7.83 -2.70
CA MET A 40 -0.26 8.12 -2.98
C MET A 40 -0.14 8.84 -4.31
N SER A 41 0.64 9.91 -4.35
CA SER A 41 0.86 10.70 -5.56
C SER A 41 1.66 9.93 -6.61
N ASN A 42 2.62 9.10 -6.18
CA ASN A 42 3.46 8.32 -7.08
C ASN A 42 4.00 7.06 -6.36
N PRO A 43 3.21 5.98 -6.23
CA PRO A 43 3.64 4.79 -5.52
C PRO A 43 4.82 4.10 -6.21
N LEU A 44 5.93 3.90 -5.48
CA LEU A 44 7.10 3.17 -5.95
C LEU A 44 7.19 1.77 -5.36
N TYR A 45 6.88 1.64 -4.07
CA TYR A 45 6.94 0.37 -3.36
C TYR A 45 5.94 0.34 -2.20
N ALA A 46 5.36 -0.84 -1.95
CA ALA A 46 4.48 -1.06 -0.81
C ALA A 46 4.70 -2.45 -0.21
N LYS A 47 4.60 -2.58 1.11
CA LYS A 47 4.78 -3.85 1.83
C LYS A 47 3.85 -3.97 3.02
N LEU A 48 3.39 -5.18 3.29
CA LEU A 48 2.60 -5.57 4.45
C LEU A 48 3.42 -6.46 5.38
N SER A 49 3.35 -6.20 6.69
CA SER A 49 3.95 -7.05 7.72
C SER A 49 2.94 -8.10 8.21
N ASN A 50 3.44 -9.18 8.83
CA ASN A 50 2.58 -10.15 9.51
C ASN A 50 1.86 -9.57 10.74
N GLN A 51 2.20 -8.36 11.19
CA GLN A 51 1.52 -7.66 12.29
C GLN A 51 0.38 -6.75 11.79
N GLY A 52 0.17 -6.68 10.46
CA GLY A 52 -0.82 -5.80 9.85
C GLY A 52 -0.33 -4.37 9.60
N ASP A 53 0.92 -4.08 9.96
CA ASP A 53 1.54 -2.80 9.62
C ASP A 53 1.88 -2.76 8.13
N TRP A 54 1.61 -1.63 7.49
CA TRP A 54 1.94 -1.42 6.10
C TRP A 54 2.88 -0.24 5.92
N PHE A 55 3.75 -0.37 4.94
CA PHE A 55 4.81 0.56 4.62
C PHE A 55 4.74 0.90 3.13
N VAL A 56 4.92 2.17 2.79
CA VAL A 56 5.04 2.60 1.39
C VAL A 56 6.17 3.59 1.18
N VAL A 57 6.69 3.57 -0.05
CA VAL A 57 7.64 4.55 -0.57
C VAL A 57 7.05 5.17 -1.82
N GLU A 58 7.02 6.50 -1.86
CA GLU A 58 6.67 7.26 -3.04
C GLU A 58 7.91 7.54 -3.90
N GLY A 59 7.71 7.78 -5.19
CA GLY A 59 8.80 7.96 -6.15
C GLY A 59 9.62 9.22 -5.93
N ASP A 60 9.15 10.16 -5.10
CA ASP A 60 9.94 11.33 -4.67
C ASP A 60 10.80 11.04 -3.43
N GLY A 61 10.71 9.84 -2.89
CA GLY A 61 11.45 9.35 -1.73
C GLY A 61 10.67 9.38 -0.42
N ASP A 62 9.45 9.93 -0.37
CA ASP A 62 8.69 9.97 0.87
C ASP A 62 8.29 8.56 1.34
N VAL A 63 8.42 8.35 2.65
CA VAL A 63 8.19 7.06 3.30
C VAL A 63 7.08 7.20 4.31
N PHE A 64 6.09 6.30 4.24
CA PHE A 64 5.00 6.24 5.18
C PHE A 64 4.93 4.88 5.85
N LEU A 65 4.66 4.90 7.15
CA LEU A 65 4.34 3.71 7.95
C LEU A 65 2.96 3.93 8.54
N ASN A 66 2.00 3.06 8.20
CA ASN A 66 0.61 3.17 8.64
C ASN A 66 -0.02 4.55 8.40
N GLY A 67 0.36 5.20 7.29
CA GLY A 67 -0.15 6.52 6.88
C GLY A 67 0.53 7.70 7.56
N ILE A 68 1.49 7.44 8.43
CA ILE A 68 2.28 8.48 9.08
C ILE A 68 3.57 8.65 8.29
N HIS A 69 3.82 9.87 7.77
CA HIS A 69 5.09 10.24 7.15
C HIS A 69 6.23 10.04 8.15
N GLN A 70 7.25 9.30 7.73
CA GLN A 70 8.40 8.97 8.56
C GLN A 70 9.60 9.84 8.20
N ARG A 71 9.99 9.79 6.92
CA ARG A 71 11.12 10.53 6.37
C ARG A 71 11.07 10.50 4.85
N ARG A 72 11.89 11.35 4.24
CA ARG A 72 12.24 11.27 2.83
C ARG A 72 13.56 10.54 2.65
N LEU A 73 13.62 9.65 1.67
CA LEU A 73 14.84 9.04 1.17
C LEU A 73 15.38 9.88 0.02
N ASP A 74 16.69 10.12 0.02
CA ASP A 74 17.37 10.68 -1.15
C ASP A 74 17.64 9.52 -2.12
N LEU A 75 16.69 9.28 -3.03
CA LEU A 75 16.70 8.20 -4.03
C LEU A 75 17.38 8.61 -5.35
#